data_AF-A0A8J3FCG2-F1
#
_entry.id   AF-A0A8J3FCG2-F1
#
_cell.length_a   1.000
_cell.length_b   1.000
_cell.length_c   1.000
_cell.angle_alpha   90.00
_cell.angle_beta   90.00
_cell.angle_gamma   90.00
#
_symmetry.space_group_name_H-M   'P 1'
#
loop_
_entity.id
_entity.type
_entity.pdbx_description
1 polymer ?
#
loop_
_entity_poly.entity_id
_entity_poly.type
_entity_poly.pdbx_seq_one_letter_code
_entity_poly.pdbx_strand_id
1 'polypeptide(L)'
;MRTIDYYTQIGLLIPVRRSPSNYRYYGDDALVRLRWIERLKAEKYTLEEIRAWLDEIDHLLREGDLQSLAQRMEEVLASLEQAKKELAKLTPALSHLQGQDHDRVAKQFAARAMSTLQGMLVLLSNTPPTL
;
A
#
# COMPACT_ATOMS: atom_id res chain seq x y z
N MET A 1 -5.94 26.92 -13.84
CA MET A 1 -7.37 26.55 -13.93
C MET A 1 -7.56 25.58 -15.10
N ARG A 2 -7.16 24.31 -14.92
CA ARG A 2 -7.32 23.23 -15.94
C ARG A 2 -7.90 21.96 -15.32
N THR A 3 -7.53 21.67 -14.07
CA THR A 3 -7.94 20.45 -13.36
C THR A 3 -9.44 20.41 -13.03
N ILE A 4 -10.04 21.52 -12.57
CA ILE A 4 -11.47 21.57 -12.25
C ILE A 4 -12.33 21.44 -13.52
N ASP A 5 -11.94 22.13 -14.60
CA ASP A 5 -12.62 22.02 -15.90
C ASP A 5 -12.55 20.59 -16.45
N TYR A 6 -11.37 19.97 -16.38
CA TYR A 6 -11.19 18.60 -16.79
C TYR A 6 -12.04 17.62 -15.96
N TYR A 7 -12.03 17.74 -14.62
CA TYR A 7 -12.86 16.91 -13.74
C TYR A 7 -14.35 17.10 -13.97
N THR A 8 -14.77 18.30 -14.36
CA THR A 8 -16.16 18.55 -14.74
C THR A 8 -16.51 17.91 -16.08
N GLN A 9 -15.60 17.97 -17.05
CA GLN A 9 -15.80 17.36 -18.37
C GLN A 9 -15.91 15.83 -18.29
N ILE A 10 -15.12 15.20 -17.42
CA ILE A 10 -15.16 13.74 -17.22
C ILE A 10 -16.16 13.32 -16.14
N GLY A 11 -17.02 14.23 -15.65
CA GLY A 11 -18.11 13.90 -14.72
C GLY A 11 -17.70 13.67 -13.26
N LEU A 12 -16.43 13.86 -12.91
CA LEU A 12 -15.95 13.75 -11.52
C LEU A 12 -16.46 14.88 -10.62
N LEU A 13 -16.78 16.04 -11.19
CA LEU A 13 -17.38 17.17 -10.47
C LEU A 13 -18.62 17.63 -11.21
N ILE A 14 -19.71 17.80 -10.47
CA ILE A 14 -21.00 18.26 -11.01
C ILE A 14 -21.29 19.64 -10.43
N PRO A 15 -21.46 20.68 -11.26
CA PRO A 15 -21.80 22.02 -10.78
C PRO A 15 -23.24 22.05 -10.30
N VAL A 16 -23.47 22.69 -9.16
CA VAL A 16 -24.80 22.86 -8.54
C VAL A 16 -25.66 23.83 -9.34
N ARG A 17 -25.05 24.89 -9.89
CA ARG A 17 -25.73 25.87 -10.76
C ARG A 17 -24.79 26.40 -11.83
N ARG A 18 -25.38 26.84 -12.95
CA ARG A 18 -24.71 27.67 -13.95
C ARG A 18 -25.24 29.09 -13.85
N SER A 19 -24.34 30.07 -13.84
CA SER A 19 -24.71 31.49 -13.91
C SER A 19 -25.24 31.83 -15.32
N PRO A 20 -26.02 32.92 -15.47
CA PRO A 20 -26.38 33.47 -16.79
C PRO A 20 -25.14 33.86 -17.62
N SER A 21 -24.04 34.21 -16.96
CA SER A 21 -22.73 34.52 -17.52
C SER A 21 -21.82 33.29 -17.72
N ASN A 22 -22.37 32.06 -17.73
CA ASN A 22 -21.68 30.79 -17.97
C ASN A 22 -20.62 30.35 -16.93
N TYR A 23 -20.48 31.03 -15.78
CA TYR A 23 -19.73 30.52 -14.63
C TYR A 23 -20.39 29.30 -13.98
N ARG A 24 -19.58 28.34 -13.54
CA ARG A 24 -20.01 27.12 -12.82
C ARG A 24 -19.86 27.32 -11.32
N TYR A 25 -20.93 27.08 -10.56
CA TYR A 25 -20.92 27.10 -9.11
C TYR A 25 -20.87 25.67 -8.57
N TYR A 26 -19.94 25.44 -7.65
CA TYR A 26 -19.76 24.18 -6.93
C TYR A 26 -20.09 24.40 -5.46
N GLY A 27 -20.81 23.47 -4.85
CA GLY A 27 -21.12 23.51 -3.41
C GLY A 27 -19.97 22.96 -2.58
N ASP A 28 -20.17 22.90 -1.26
CA ASP A 28 -19.20 22.35 -0.32
C ASP A 28 -18.90 20.86 -0.57
N ASP A 29 -19.86 20.13 -1.14
CA ASP A 29 -19.74 18.75 -1.59
C ASP A 29 -18.61 18.56 -2.60
N ALA A 30 -18.40 19.53 -3.51
CA ALA A 30 -17.34 19.47 -4.49
C ALA A 30 -15.94 19.60 -3.86
N LEU A 31 -15.80 20.36 -2.77
CA LEU A 31 -14.55 20.45 -2.02
C LEU A 31 -14.22 19.12 -1.32
N VAL A 32 -15.24 18.47 -0.74
CA VAL A 32 -15.09 17.13 -0.17
C VAL A 32 -14.65 16.15 -1.25
N ARG A 33 -15.34 16.14 -2.39
CA ARG A 33 -15.07 15.26 -3.53
C ARG A 33 -13.66 15.47 -4.11
N LEU A 34 -13.21 16.73 -4.21
CA LEU A 34 -11.84 17.06 -4.62
C LEU A 34 -10.79 16.44 -3.70
N ARG A 35 -10.96 16.53 -2.38
CA ARG A 35 -10.01 15.92 -1.42
C ARG A 35 -9.94 14.41 -1.57
N TRP A 36 -11.07 13.75 -1.83
CA TRP A 36 -11.12 12.31 -2.12
C TRP A 36 -10.37 11.96 -3.41
N ILE A 37 -10.62 12.69 -4.49
CA ILE A 37 -9.93 12.50 -5.78
C ILE A 37 -8.41 12.66 -5.61
N GLU A 38 -7.96 13.68 -4.87
CA GLU A 38 -6.53 13.91 -4.63
C GLU A 38 -5.88 12.77 -3.84
N ARG A 39 -6.59 12.25 -2.82
CA ARG A 39 -6.10 11.14 -2.01
C ARG A 39 -6.00 9.84 -2.81
N LEU A 40 -7.02 9.49 -3.58
CA LEU A 40 -7.02 8.29 -4.41
C LEU A 40 -5.96 8.37 -5.52
N LYS A 41 -5.73 9.56 -6.09
CA LYS A 41 -4.61 9.77 -7.02
C LYS A 41 -3.25 9.55 -6.37
N ALA A 42 -3.06 9.94 -5.11
CA ALA A 42 -1.83 9.68 -4.37
C ALA A 42 -1.60 8.17 -4.15
N GLU A 43 -2.69 7.40 -4.05
CA GLU A 43 -2.71 5.94 -3.97
C GLU A 43 -2.59 5.25 -5.35
N LYS A 44 -2.34 6.02 -6.42
CA LYS A 44 -2.12 5.56 -7.82
C LYS A 44 -3.36 5.01 -8.54
N TYR A 45 -4.56 5.30 -8.06
CA TYR A 45 -5.78 5.00 -8.81
C TYR A 45 -5.91 5.88 -10.07
N THR A 46 -6.45 5.31 -11.14
CA THR A 46 -6.77 6.03 -12.38
C THR A 46 -8.02 6.89 -12.19
N LEU A 47 -8.20 7.91 -13.04
CA LEU A 47 -9.36 8.79 -12.94
C LEU A 47 -10.66 8.09 -13.30
N GLU A 48 -10.58 7.10 -14.19
CA GLU A 48 -11.69 6.23 -14.58
C GLU A 48 -12.17 5.37 -13.39
N GLU A 49 -11.24 4.76 -12.65
CA GLU A 49 -11.57 3.99 -11.44
C GLU A 49 -12.19 4.88 -10.35
N ILE A 50 -11.58 6.06 -10.12
CA ILE A 50 -12.09 7.03 -9.15
C ILE A 50 -13.51 7.47 -9.52
N ARG A 51 -13.79 7.68 -10.81
CA ARG A 51 -15.13 8.02 -11.28
C ARG A 51 -16.13 6.91 -11.00
N ALA A 52 -15.80 5.66 -11.33
CA ALA A 52 -16.69 4.52 -11.09
C ALA A 52 -17.07 4.39 -9.61
N TRP A 53 -16.12 4.56 -8.70
CA TRP A 53 -16.39 4.55 -7.26
C TRP A 53 -17.28 5.68 -6.80
N LEU A 54 -17.05 6.89 -7.30
CA LEU A 54 -17.86 8.05 -6.93
C LEU A 54 -19.28 7.96 -7.49
N ASP A 55 -19.46 7.42 -8.70
CA ASP A 55 -20.77 7.18 -9.30
C ASP A 55 -21.58 6.14 -8.49
N GLU A 56 -20.92 5.08 -8.00
CA GLU A 56 -21.53 4.08 -7.11
C GLU A 56 -21.98 4.70 -5.78
N ILE A 57 -21.14 5.53 -5.16
CA ILE A 57 -21.49 6.24 -3.93
C ILE A 57 -22.67 7.18 -4.16
N ASP A 58 -22.68 7.93 -5.26
CA ASP A 58 -23.79 8.82 -5.62
C ASP A 58 -25.09 8.04 -5.85
N HIS A 59 -25.00 6.83 -6.40
CA HIS A 59 -26.15 5.93 -6.57
C HIS A 59 -26.72 5.50 -5.21
N LEU A 60 -25.87 4.97 -4.34
CA LEU A 60 -26.26 4.52 -3.00
C LEU A 60 -26.85 5.66 -2.14
N LEU A 61 -26.30 6.87 -2.26
CA LEU A 61 -26.83 8.06 -1.58
C LEU A 61 -28.22 8.47 -2.09
N ARG A 62 -28.49 8.32 -3.40
CA ARG A 62 -29.80 8.63 -4.00
C ARG A 62 -30.88 7.62 -3.66
N GLU A 63 -30.51 6.34 -3.52
CA GLU A 63 -31.44 5.27 -3.15
C GLU A 63 -31.91 5.39 -1.69
N GLY A 64 -31.39 6.35 -0.93
CA GLY A 64 -31.80 6.60 0.46
C GLY A 64 -31.34 5.50 1.41
N ASP A 65 -30.52 4.57 0.93
CA ASP A 65 -30.07 3.41 1.66
C ASP A 65 -28.81 3.72 2.50
N LEU A 66 -28.78 4.91 3.09
CA LEU A 66 -27.73 5.35 4.00
C LEU A 66 -27.52 4.36 5.15
N GLN A 67 -28.59 3.68 5.56
CA GLN A 67 -28.53 2.68 6.61
C GLN A 67 -27.81 1.41 6.15
N SER A 68 -28.10 0.88 4.95
CA SER A 68 -27.34 -0.28 4.45
C SER A 68 -25.92 0.10 4.03
N LEU A 69 -25.69 1.33 3.56
CA LEU A 69 -24.34 1.84 3.31
C LEU A 69 -23.52 1.89 4.61
N ALA A 70 -24.10 2.41 5.70
CA ALA A 70 -23.44 2.44 7.00
C ALA A 70 -23.14 1.01 7.50
N GLN A 71 -24.09 0.09 7.38
CA GLN A 71 -23.89 -1.31 7.73
C GLN A 71 -22.79 -1.95 6.88
N ARG A 72 -22.75 -1.66 5.57
CA ARG A 72 -21.71 -2.16 4.67
C ARG A 72 -20.33 -1.60 5.00
N MET A 73 -20.25 -0.33 5.38
CA MET A 73 -19.00 0.27 5.85
C MET A 73 -18.50 -0.38 7.13
N GLU A 74 -19.40 -0.72 8.07
CA GLU A 74 -19.05 -1.42 9.31
C GLU A 74 -18.51 -2.83 9.03
N GLU A 75 -19.13 -3.57 8.12
CA GLU A 75 -18.64 -4.88 7.64
C GLU A 75 -17.25 -4.79 7.00
N VAL A 76 -17.01 -3.77 6.18
CA VAL A 76 -15.72 -3.53 5.53
C VAL A 76 -14.65 -3.18 6.57
N LEU A 77 -14.98 -2.34 7.56
CA LEU A 77 -14.06 -1.99 8.64
C LEU A 77 -13.68 -3.23 9.47
N ALA A 78 -14.65 -4.06 9.85
CA ALA A 78 -14.39 -5.31 10.56
C ALA A 78 -13.49 -6.26 9.75
N SER A 79 -13.74 -6.35 8.44
CA SER A 79 -12.93 -7.17 7.53
C SER A 79 -11.48 -6.66 7.41
N LEU A 80 -11.29 -5.34 7.33
CA LEU A 80 -9.96 -4.71 7.32
C LEU A 80 -9.21 -4.92 8.64
N GLU A 81 -9.89 -4.83 9.78
CA GLU A 81 -9.29 -5.12 11.08
C GLU A 81 -8.82 -6.58 11.16
N GLN A 82 -9.61 -7.52 10.65
CA GLN A 82 -9.23 -8.92 10.59
C GLN A 82 -8.02 -9.14 9.68
N ALA A 83 -8.01 -8.53 8.49
CA ALA A 83 -6.86 -8.59 7.59
C ALA A 83 -5.58 -8.01 8.22
N LYS A 84 -5.69 -6.89 8.95
CA LYS A 84 -4.58 -6.31 9.71
C LYS A 84 -4.07 -7.25 10.80
N LYS A 85 -4.97 -7.93 11.53
CA LYS A 85 -4.58 -8.94 12.54
C LYS A 85 -3.85 -10.12 11.91
N GLU A 86 -4.31 -10.63 10.78
CA GLU A 86 -3.63 -11.73 10.08
C GLU A 86 -2.24 -11.30 9.57
N LEU A 87 -2.12 -10.10 8.99
CA LEU A 87 -0.81 -9.54 8.60
C LEU A 87 0.12 -9.38 9.80
N ALA A 88 -0.40 -8.94 10.95
CA ALA A 88 0.38 -8.81 12.18
C ALA A 88 0.90 -10.17 12.70
N LYS A 89 0.19 -11.28 12.45
CA LYS A 89 0.67 -12.63 12.78
C LYS A 89 1.75 -13.13 11.81
N LEU A 90 1.65 -12.76 10.54
CA LEU A 90 2.61 -13.16 9.51
C LEU A 90 3.93 -12.38 9.58
N THR A 91 3.87 -11.14 10.07
CA THR A 91 5.04 -10.26 10.22
C THR A 91 6.17 -10.91 11.04
N PRO A 92 5.96 -11.40 12.29
CA PRO A 92 7.02 -12.02 13.07
C PRO A 92 7.55 -13.32 12.47
N ALA A 93 6.72 -14.08 11.74
CA ALA A 93 7.14 -15.29 11.04
C ALA A 93 8.13 -14.96 9.91
N LEU A 94 7.88 -13.90 9.15
CA LEU A 94 8.79 -13.42 8.11
C LEU A 94 10.09 -12.85 8.71
N SER A 95 10.00 -12.07 9.81
CA SER A 95 11.17 -11.56 10.53
C SER A 95 12.08 -12.70 11.03
N HIS A 96 11.47 -13.79 11.51
CA HIS A 96 12.20 -14.94 12.03
C HIS A 96 12.97 -15.68 10.93
N LEU A 97 12.36 -15.86 9.75
CA LEU A 97 12.99 -16.49 8.60
C LEU A 97 14.16 -15.65 8.07
N GLN A 98 14.00 -14.33 7.98
CA GLN A 98 15.08 -13.44 7.52
C GLN A 98 16.28 -13.38 8.49
N GLY A 99 16.03 -13.44 9.80
CA GLY A 99 17.10 -13.48 10.81
C GLY A 99 17.89 -14.79 10.81
N GLN A 100 17.25 -15.91 10.49
CA GLN A 100 17.90 -17.22 10.45
C GLN A 100 18.84 -17.40 9.25
N ASP A 101 18.48 -16.89 8.07
CA ASP A 101 19.31 -17.08 6.87
C ASP A 101 20.67 -16.37 6.96
N HIS A 102 20.72 -15.16 7.52
CA HIS A 102 21.96 -14.40 7.63
C HIS A 102 22.93 -15.02 8.67
N ASP A 103 22.40 -15.42 9.84
CA ASP A 103 23.22 -15.95 10.94
C ASP A 103 23.72 -17.38 10.63
N ARG A 104 22.91 -18.19 9.92
CA ARG A 104 23.29 -19.55 9.55
C ARG A 104 24.34 -19.58 8.44
N VAL A 105 24.23 -18.70 7.45
CA VAL A 105 25.23 -18.57 6.37
C VAL A 105 26.57 -18.05 6.92
N ALA A 106 26.54 -17.04 7.80
CA ALA A 106 27.76 -16.51 8.43
C ALA A 106 28.48 -17.56 9.29
N LYS A 107 27.75 -18.33 10.11
CA LYS A 107 28.32 -19.42 10.93
C LYS A 107 28.89 -20.56 10.07
N GLN A 108 28.22 -20.94 8.98
CA GLN A 108 28.73 -21.97 8.07
C GLN A 108 29.99 -21.53 7.33
N PHE A 109 30.08 -20.26 6.92
CA PHE A 109 31.28 -19.70 6.31
C PHE A 109 32.44 -19.67 7.30
N ALA A 110 32.21 -19.19 8.53
CA ALA A 110 33.24 -19.15 9.57
C ALA A 110 33.79 -20.55 9.89
N ALA A 111 32.91 -21.56 10.01
CA ALA A 111 33.32 -22.94 10.27
C ALA A 111 34.18 -23.53 9.14
N ARG A 112 33.85 -23.24 7.87
CA ARG A 112 34.65 -23.67 6.71
C ARG A 112 35.96 -22.91 6.55
N ALA A 113 35.97 -21.61 6.84
CA ALA A 113 37.20 -20.81 6.82
C ALA A 113 38.17 -21.25 7.93
N MET A 114 37.64 -21.64 9.10
CA MET A 114 38.46 -22.13 10.20
C MET A 114 39.11 -23.49 9.88
N SER A 115 38.37 -24.41 9.26
CA SER A 115 38.92 -25.72 8.88
C SER A 115 39.99 -25.63 7.79
N THR A 116 39.85 -24.71 6.83
CA THR A 116 40.89 -24.46 5.81
C THR A 116 42.13 -23.83 6.41
N LEU A 117 41.99 -22.81 7.28
CA LEU A 117 43.11 -22.20 7.98
C LEU A 117 43.84 -23.20 8.88
N GLN A 118 43.10 -24.06 9.58
CA GLN A 118 43.69 -25.09 10.43
C GLN A 118 44.44 -26.15 9.60
N GLY A 119 43.91 -26.53 8.43
CA GLY A 119 44.62 -27.39 7.48
C GLY A 119 45.90 -26.75 6.93
N MET A 120 45.85 -25.46 6.56
CA MET A 120 47.04 -24.72 6.12
C MET A 120 48.09 -24.60 7.23
N LEU A 121 47.67 -24.34 8.47
CA LEU A 121 48.56 -24.26 9.62
C LEU A 121 49.26 -25.60 9.88
N VAL A 122 48.55 -26.72 9.79
CA VAL A 122 49.12 -28.07 9.93
C VAL A 122 50.14 -28.37 8.84
N LEU A 123 49.87 -27.95 7.59
CA LEU A 123 50.83 -28.08 6.49
C LEU A 123 52.08 -27.22 6.68
N LEU A 124 51.92 -26.02 7.24
CA LEU A 124 53.04 -25.10 7.52
C LEU A 124 53.85 -25.50 8.75
N SER A 125 53.23 -26.14 9.75
CA SER A 125 53.93 -26.58 10.97
C SER A 125 54.69 -27.90 10.82
N ASN A 126 54.56 -28.59 9.68
CA ASN A 126 55.10 -29.94 9.46
C ASN A 126 56.14 -29.99 8.32
N THR A 127 56.99 -28.96 8.21
CA THR A 127 58.20 -29.05 7.38
C THR A 127 59.25 -29.89 8.11
N PRO A 128 59.73 -31.01 7.55
CA PRO A 128 60.76 -31.82 8.20
C PRO A 128 62.07 -31.01 8.31
N PRO A 129 62.85 -31.20 9.40
CA PRO A 129 64.13 -30.53 9.55
C PRO A 129 65.05 -30.93 8.40
N THR A 130 65.55 -29.96 7.66
CA THR A 130 66.57 -30.18 6.64
C THR A 130 67.84 -30.71 7.29
N LEU A 131 68.30 -31.85 6.77
CA LEU A 131 69.59 -32.51 7.02
C LEU A 131 70.78 -31.55 6.93
#